data_AF-A0A947RKQ1-F1
#
_entry.id   AF-A0A947RKQ1-F1
#
_cell.length_a   1.000
_cell.length_b   1.000
_cell.length_c   1.000
_cell.angle_alpha   90.00
_cell.angle_beta   90.00
_cell.angle_gamma   90.00
#
_symmetry.space_group_name_H-M   'P 1'
#
loop_
_entity.id
_entity.type
_entity.pdbx_description
1 polymer ?
#
loop_
_entity_poly.entity_id
_entity_poly.type
_entity_poly.pdbx_seq_one_letter_code
_entity_poly.pdbx_strand_id
1 'polypeptide(L)'
;YRHVVDIFKNEKVNNVKWVWCFMNFSHPDESWNDWTAAYPGDEYVDWIGIDGYNWGSTQDWSDWQSFKVLFRDQTRRAKKLWPNKPIMIAEFASAEKGGNKDAWIEEIPAHLKSSMRDIDLIVWFDVRKEANWQIKSSKQSEAAFEKMIKDPIFSSSGEALAKLEVKPEKVIHNKAVAQKASGAIVIDGKLTEWSKAAPISLKGASFFKEGIGWSGDDDLSGDIYLMWDDENLYIAADVNDNYPMINNQKKRDVWNGDAIEVVMSVDPKADSSRTSFTGGDYQLGFGTGNGKDNPAEIWNWQRRRAPTGSEIAVKKKAKPLGYVLEAKIPWEFFRIKGNLSRGAKIGFDVAIDDADATGKREKQFIWNGDFFFYKDPSVWGVLELK
;
A
#
# COMPACT_ATOMS: atom_id res chain seq x y z
N TYR A 1 -10.36 -31.26 6.13
CA TYR A 1 -10.68 -30.46 4.93
C TYR A 1 -10.61 -31.31 3.66
N ARG A 2 -9.41 -31.66 3.16
CA ARG A 2 -9.21 -32.41 1.90
C ARG A 2 -10.13 -33.62 1.71
N HIS A 3 -10.19 -34.51 2.72
CA HIS A 3 -11.05 -35.69 2.70
C HIS A 3 -12.52 -35.39 2.38
N VAL A 4 -13.09 -34.31 2.95
CA VAL A 4 -14.49 -33.94 2.70
C VAL A 4 -14.67 -33.44 1.26
N VAL A 5 -13.73 -32.64 0.76
CA VAL A 5 -13.73 -32.19 -0.64
C VAL A 5 -13.63 -33.38 -1.60
N ASP A 6 -12.75 -34.34 -1.30
CA ASP A 6 -12.56 -35.54 -2.13
C ASP A 6 -13.82 -36.40 -2.20
N ILE A 7 -14.60 -36.51 -1.11
CA ILE A 7 -15.91 -37.19 -1.13
C ILE A 7 -16.84 -36.49 -2.13
N PHE A 8 -16.97 -35.17 -2.08
CA PHE A 8 -17.84 -34.43 -2.99
C PHE A 8 -17.38 -34.55 -4.45
N LYS A 9 -16.06 -34.49 -4.70
CA LYS A 9 -15.48 -34.72 -6.03
C LYS A 9 -15.78 -36.13 -6.55
N ASN A 10 -15.64 -37.16 -5.70
CA ASN A 10 -15.91 -38.55 -6.07
C ASN A 10 -17.39 -38.81 -6.36
N GLU A 11 -18.28 -38.16 -5.61
CA GLU A 11 -19.73 -38.17 -5.85
C GLU A 11 -20.17 -37.20 -6.97
N LYS A 12 -19.22 -36.54 -7.65
CA LYS A 12 -19.44 -35.61 -8.77
C LYS A 12 -20.33 -34.42 -8.44
N VAL A 13 -20.30 -33.97 -7.18
CA VAL A 13 -20.99 -32.75 -6.73
C VAL A 13 -20.18 -31.53 -7.19
N ASN A 14 -20.66 -30.83 -8.22
CA ASN A 14 -19.94 -29.73 -8.90
C ASN A 14 -20.56 -28.34 -8.67
N ASN A 15 -21.62 -28.25 -7.87
CA ASN A 15 -22.35 -27.02 -7.55
C ASN A 15 -22.00 -26.45 -6.15
N VAL A 16 -20.98 -26.99 -5.48
CA VAL A 16 -20.50 -26.54 -4.17
C VAL A 16 -19.19 -25.78 -4.34
N LYS A 17 -19.05 -24.66 -3.62
CA LYS A 17 -17.82 -23.89 -3.51
C LYS A 17 -17.18 -24.10 -2.15
N TRP A 18 -15.87 -24.27 -2.13
CA TRP A 18 -15.08 -24.52 -0.92
C TRP A 18 -14.45 -23.23 -0.41
N VAL A 19 -14.95 -22.73 0.71
CA VAL A 19 -14.37 -21.58 1.42
C VAL A 19 -13.40 -22.11 2.47
N TRP A 20 -12.14 -21.70 2.41
CA TRP A 20 -11.19 -21.92 3.50
C TRP A 20 -11.08 -20.60 4.26
N CYS A 21 -11.45 -20.62 5.54
CA CYS A 21 -11.56 -19.42 6.37
C CYS A 21 -10.55 -19.45 7.52
N PHE A 22 -10.01 -18.28 7.87
CA PHE A 22 -9.15 -18.07 9.02
C PHE A 22 -9.55 -16.80 9.80
N MET A 23 -9.23 -16.76 11.09
CA MET A 23 -9.39 -15.54 11.89
C MET A 23 -8.35 -14.51 11.48
N ASN A 24 -8.75 -13.25 11.37
CA ASN A 24 -7.87 -12.14 11.00
C ASN A 24 -6.59 -12.05 11.83
N PHE A 25 -6.63 -12.44 13.11
CA PHE A 25 -5.46 -12.59 13.95
C PHE A 25 -5.46 -13.98 14.61
N SER A 26 -4.31 -14.66 14.58
CA SER A 26 -4.13 -15.91 15.32
C SER A 26 -4.16 -15.63 16.82
N HIS A 27 -5.09 -16.27 17.53
CA HIS A 27 -5.14 -16.25 18.98
C HIS A 27 -5.33 -17.68 19.51
N PRO A 28 -4.37 -18.24 20.26
CA PRO A 28 -3.05 -17.66 20.58
C PRO A 28 -2.15 -17.52 19.34
N ASP A 29 -1.22 -16.57 19.36
CA ASP A 29 -0.25 -16.35 18.27
C ASP A 29 0.92 -17.33 18.40
N GLU A 30 0.66 -18.57 18.01
CA GLU A 30 1.59 -19.70 18.14
C GLU A 30 1.81 -20.36 16.77
N SER A 31 2.99 -20.94 16.57
CA SER A 31 3.36 -21.55 15.27
C SER A 31 2.39 -22.64 14.78
N TRP A 32 1.76 -23.39 15.70
CA TRP A 32 0.74 -24.40 15.35
C TRP A 32 -0.61 -23.79 14.94
N ASN A 33 -0.84 -22.51 15.26
CA ASN A 33 -2.03 -21.73 14.91
C ASN A 33 -1.77 -20.78 13.72
N ASP A 34 -0.68 -20.99 12.98
CA ASP A 34 -0.42 -20.28 11.73
C ASP A 34 -1.36 -20.79 10.64
N TRP A 35 -2.29 -19.93 10.24
CA TRP A 35 -3.27 -20.23 9.22
C TRP A 35 -2.62 -20.57 7.87
N THR A 36 -1.42 -20.05 7.56
CA THR A 36 -0.74 -20.40 6.30
C THR A 36 -0.33 -21.87 6.26
N ALA A 37 0.07 -22.44 7.40
CA ALA A 37 0.43 -23.85 7.51
C ALA A 37 -0.81 -24.77 7.43
N ALA A 38 -1.99 -24.26 7.77
CA ALA A 38 -3.26 -25.00 7.73
C ALA A 38 -3.95 -24.98 6.35
N TYR A 39 -3.39 -24.26 5.37
CA TYR A 39 -3.98 -24.16 4.03
C TYR A 39 -3.96 -25.51 3.30
N PRO A 40 -5.11 -26.03 2.83
CA PRO A 40 -5.19 -27.37 2.27
C PRO A 40 -4.69 -27.46 0.83
N GLY A 41 -4.32 -26.35 0.18
CA GLY A 41 -3.81 -26.32 -1.20
C GLY A 41 -4.85 -25.85 -2.23
N ASP A 42 -4.35 -25.27 -3.32
CA ASP A 42 -5.17 -24.55 -4.32
C ASP A 42 -6.26 -25.40 -4.97
N GLU A 43 -6.07 -26.72 -5.10
CA GLU A 43 -7.04 -27.63 -5.71
C GLU A 43 -8.25 -27.95 -4.81
N TYR A 44 -8.18 -27.54 -3.53
CA TYR A 44 -9.19 -27.81 -2.51
C TYR A 44 -9.99 -26.58 -2.12
N VAL A 45 -9.62 -25.38 -2.57
CA VAL A 45 -10.19 -24.12 -2.12
C VAL A 45 -10.66 -23.30 -3.32
N ASP A 46 -11.90 -22.86 -3.30
CA ASP A 46 -12.43 -21.89 -4.27
C ASP A 46 -12.27 -20.45 -3.77
N TRP A 47 -12.49 -20.20 -2.48
CA TRP A 47 -12.50 -18.87 -1.86
C TRP A 47 -11.66 -18.82 -0.59
N ILE A 48 -11.01 -17.69 -0.36
CA ILE A 48 -10.39 -17.37 0.93
C ILE A 48 -11.37 -16.58 1.78
N GLY A 49 -11.67 -17.07 2.98
CA GLY A 49 -12.49 -16.37 3.98
C GLY A 49 -11.61 -15.77 5.08
N ILE A 50 -12.02 -14.61 5.58
CA ILE A 50 -11.43 -13.98 6.76
C ILE A 50 -12.55 -13.61 7.73
N ASP A 51 -12.42 -14.05 8.98
CA ASP A 51 -13.33 -13.68 10.07
C ASP A 51 -12.69 -12.63 10.97
N GLY A 52 -13.48 -11.70 11.51
CA GLY A 52 -12.98 -10.71 12.45
C GLY A 52 -14.06 -9.78 12.97
N TYR A 53 -13.91 -9.29 14.20
CA TYR A 53 -14.93 -8.46 14.84
C TYR A 53 -14.31 -7.27 15.55
N ASN A 54 -14.97 -6.11 15.44
CA ASN A 54 -14.67 -4.98 16.31
C ASN A 54 -15.38 -5.20 17.65
N TRP A 55 -14.70 -5.87 18.58
CA TRP A 55 -15.19 -6.14 19.93
C TRP A 55 -15.38 -4.89 20.78
N GLY A 56 -14.77 -3.76 20.39
CA GLY A 56 -14.84 -2.54 21.17
C GLY A 56 -14.36 -2.79 22.60
N SER A 57 -15.00 -2.17 23.58
CA SER A 57 -14.71 -2.43 25.00
C SER A 57 -15.70 -3.39 25.66
N THR A 58 -16.22 -4.37 24.89
CA THR A 58 -17.20 -5.34 25.41
C THR A 58 -16.58 -6.43 26.28
N GLN A 59 -15.28 -6.69 26.12
CA GLN A 59 -14.51 -7.64 26.91
C GLN A 59 -13.32 -6.94 27.58
N ASP A 60 -12.81 -7.48 28.69
CA ASP A 60 -11.67 -6.90 29.41
C ASP A 60 -10.35 -6.93 28.59
N TRP A 61 -10.28 -7.83 27.60
CA TRP A 61 -9.14 -8.00 26.70
C TRP A 61 -9.28 -7.27 25.37
N SER A 62 -10.42 -6.60 25.12
CA SER A 62 -10.75 -6.05 23.81
C SER A 62 -10.71 -4.53 23.78
N ASP A 63 -10.28 -3.98 22.64
CA ASP A 63 -10.32 -2.55 22.34
C ASP A 63 -11.07 -2.27 21.03
N TRP A 64 -11.43 -1.01 20.83
CA TRP A 64 -12.03 -0.56 19.57
C TRP A 64 -11.04 -0.61 18.40
N GLN A 65 -11.44 -1.25 17.31
CA GLN A 65 -10.64 -1.40 16.09
C GLN A 65 -11.46 -1.02 14.85
N SER A 66 -10.87 -0.25 13.93
CA SER A 66 -11.52 0.09 12.65
C SER A 66 -11.59 -1.12 11.72
N PHE A 67 -12.48 -1.06 10.71
CA PHE A 67 -12.60 -2.12 9.72
C PHE A 67 -11.27 -2.36 8.99
N LYS A 68 -10.57 -1.25 8.66
CA LYS A 68 -9.24 -1.27 8.06
C LYS A 68 -8.23 -2.03 8.91
N VAL A 69 -8.18 -1.79 10.22
CA VAL A 69 -7.23 -2.47 11.13
C VAL A 69 -7.48 -3.96 11.15
N LEU A 70 -8.75 -4.38 11.18
CA LEU A 70 -9.10 -5.80 11.25
C LEU A 70 -8.72 -6.57 9.99
N PHE A 71 -8.90 -5.99 8.80
CA PHE A 71 -8.94 -6.78 7.57
C PHE A 71 -7.92 -6.39 6.51
N ARG A 72 -7.39 -5.16 6.50
CA ARG A 72 -6.58 -4.65 5.38
C ARG A 72 -5.34 -5.51 5.16
N ASP A 73 -4.53 -5.69 6.20
CA ASP A 73 -3.23 -6.37 6.08
C ASP A 73 -3.39 -7.88 5.86
N GLN A 74 -4.46 -8.48 6.37
CA GLN A 74 -4.76 -9.91 6.19
C GLN A 74 -5.25 -10.21 4.78
N THR A 75 -6.17 -9.39 4.25
CA THR A 75 -6.61 -9.47 2.84
C THR A 75 -5.42 -9.39 1.91
N ARG A 76 -4.54 -8.42 2.18
CA ARG A 76 -3.29 -8.17 1.48
C ARG A 76 -2.32 -9.35 1.50
N ARG A 77 -2.13 -9.97 2.67
CA ARG A 77 -1.30 -11.19 2.81
C ARG A 77 -1.94 -12.37 2.07
N ALA A 78 -3.26 -12.55 2.19
CA ALA A 78 -4.01 -13.58 1.48
C ALA A 78 -3.90 -13.42 -0.03
N LYS A 79 -4.08 -12.20 -0.57
CA LYS A 79 -3.95 -11.91 -2.00
C LYS A 79 -2.58 -12.26 -2.55
N LYS A 80 -1.51 -11.99 -1.79
CA LYS A 80 -0.15 -12.35 -2.19
C LYS A 80 0.10 -13.86 -2.18
N LEU A 81 -0.42 -14.58 -1.19
CA LEU A 81 -0.25 -16.03 -1.09
C LEU A 81 -1.11 -16.79 -2.11
N TRP A 82 -2.31 -16.29 -2.39
CA TRP A 82 -3.32 -16.94 -3.22
C TRP A 82 -3.91 -15.96 -4.25
N PRO A 83 -3.09 -15.47 -5.21
CA PRO A 83 -3.48 -14.38 -6.11
C PRO A 83 -4.66 -14.70 -7.04
N ASN A 84 -4.96 -15.98 -7.21
CA ASN A 84 -6.01 -16.51 -8.10
C ASN A 84 -7.31 -16.84 -7.35
N LYS A 85 -7.35 -16.60 -6.03
CA LYS A 85 -8.53 -16.91 -5.21
C LYS A 85 -9.25 -15.61 -4.88
N PRO A 86 -10.58 -15.53 -5.11
CA PRO A 86 -11.36 -14.44 -4.57
C PRO A 86 -11.34 -14.46 -3.03
N ILE A 87 -11.42 -13.27 -2.43
CA ILE A 87 -11.34 -13.09 -0.98
C ILE A 87 -12.68 -12.57 -0.47
N MET A 88 -13.18 -13.20 0.59
CA MET A 88 -14.34 -12.73 1.33
C MET A 88 -13.98 -12.42 2.77
N ILE A 89 -14.65 -11.42 3.35
CA ILE A 89 -14.80 -11.30 4.79
C ILE A 89 -16.01 -12.15 5.16
N ALA A 90 -15.75 -13.36 5.63
CA ALA A 90 -16.76 -14.41 5.79
C ALA A 90 -17.64 -14.18 7.03
N GLU A 91 -17.08 -13.59 8.08
CA GLU A 91 -17.84 -13.08 9.21
C GLU A 91 -17.24 -11.77 9.71
N PHE A 92 -18.06 -10.72 9.77
CA PHE A 92 -17.68 -9.50 10.48
C PHE A 92 -18.86 -8.79 11.14
N ALA A 93 -18.56 -8.09 12.23
CA ALA A 93 -19.47 -7.13 12.84
C ALA A 93 -18.71 -6.17 13.77
N SER A 94 -19.40 -5.12 14.21
CA SER A 94 -18.93 -4.20 15.24
C SER A 94 -19.88 -4.17 16.43
N ALA A 95 -19.32 -4.10 17.63
CA ALA A 95 -20.04 -3.75 18.83
C ALA A 95 -20.36 -2.24 18.85
N GLU A 96 -21.32 -1.86 19.69
CA GLU A 96 -21.63 -0.44 19.98
C GLU A 96 -20.67 0.16 21.03
N LYS A 97 -20.19 -0.67 21.96
CA LYS A 97 -19.44 -0.19 23.12
C LYS A 97 -17.98 0.08 22.75
N GLY A 98 -17.45 1.24 23.11
CA GLY A 98 -16.03 1.58 22.94
C GLY A 98 -15.74 2.54 21.77
N GLY A 99 -16.75 2.90 20.97
CA GLY A 99 -16.60 3.84 19.87
C GLY A 99 -17.94 4.15 19.20
N ASN A 100 -17.90 4.52 17.93
CA ASN A 100 -19.07 4.88 17.13
C ASN A 100 -19.26 3.83 16.01
N LYS A 101 -20.29 2.99 16.15
CA LYS A 101 -20.58 1.90 15.20
C LYS A 101 -21.14 2.41 13.87
N ASP A 102 -21.90 3.50 13.88
CA ASP A 102 -22.45 4.11 12.66
C ASP A 102 -21.33 4.58 11.70
N ALA A 103 -20.38 5.38 12.19
CA ALA A 103 -19.20 5.80 11.44
C ALA A 103 -18.34 4.62 10.99
N TRP A 104 -18.21 3.58 11.84
CA TRP A 104 -17.50 2.35 11.50
C TRP A 104 -18.14 1.59 10.33
N ILE A 105 -19.47 1.59 10.24
CA ILE A 105 -20.19 1.02 9.10
C ILE A 105 -20.02 1.91 7.86
N GLU A 106 -20.13 3.23 8.02
CA GLU A 106 -20.07 4.19 6.91
C GLU A 106 -18.69 4.28 6.24
N GLU A 107 -17.59 3.95 6.92
CA GLU A 107 -16.23 3.96 6.32
C GLU A 107 -15.95 2.77 5.38
N ILE A 108 -16.69 1.67 5.49
CA ILE A 108 -16.42 0.41 4.78
C ILE A 108 -16.33 0.61 3.25
N PRO A 109 -17.30 1.25 2.57
CA PRO A 109 -17.25 1.39 1.12
C PRO A 109 -16.01 2.16 0.64
N ALA A 110 -15.55 3.16 1.41
CA ALA A 110 -14.37 3.95 1.07
C ALA A 110 -13.10 3.08 1.08
N HIS A 111 -12.98 2.18 2.06
CA HIS A 111 -11.87 1.22 2.13
C HIS A 111 -11.91 0.19 1.01
N LEU A 112 -13.08 -0.37 0.72
CA LEU A 112 -13.28 -1.33 -0.38
C LEU A 112 -12.96 -0.73 -1.75
N LYS A 113 -13.21 0.57 -1.96
CA LYS A 113 -12.86 1.29 -3.21
C LYS A 113 -11.38 1.60 -3.37
N SER A 114 -10.56 1.36 -2.35
CA SER A 114 -9.18 1.87 -2.28
C SER A 114 -8.20 0.79 -1.81
N SER A 115 -7.74 0.90 -0.56
CA SER A 115 -6.73 0.04 0.07
C SER A 115 -7.15 -1.43 0.25
N MET A 116 -8.43 -1.75 0.05
CA MET A 116 -9.02 -3.09 0.27
C MET A 116 -9.83 -3.59 -0.94
N ARG A 117 -9.48 -3.13 -2.15
CA ARG A 117 -10.14 -3.50 -3.41
C ARG A 117 -10.09 -4.99 -3.78
N ASP A 118 -9.23 -5.76 -3.11
CA ASP A 118 -9.08 -7.20 -3.30
C ASP A 118 -10.15 -8.02 -2.53
N ILE A 119 -11.06 -7.36 -1.81
CA ILE A 119 -12.20 -8.02 -1.15
C ILE A 119 -13.38 -8.07 -2.13
N ASP A 120 -13.80 -9.27 -2.47
CA ASP A 120 -14.87 -9.53 -3.43
C ASP A 120 -16.25 -9.71 -2.77
N LEU A 121 -16.29 -10.04 -1.48
CA LEU A 121 -17.52 -10.27 -0.71
C LEU A 121 -17.33 -9.94 0.78
N ILE A 122 -18.37 -9.40 1.41
CA ILE A 122 -18.44 -9.23 2.87
C ILE A 122 -19.75 -9.81 3.40
N VAL A 123 -19.72 -10.48 4.55
CA VAL A 123 -20.87 -11.14 5.16
C VAL A 123 -21.00 -10.71 6.63
N TRP A 124 -22.06 -9.96 6.93
CA TRP A 124 -22.31 -9.46 8.27
C TRP A 124 -22.80 -10.56 9.22
N PHE A 125 -22.24 -10.61 10.43
CA PHE A 125 -22.66 -11.52 11.50
C PHE A 125 -23.80 -10.92 12.33
N ASP A 126 -25.05 -11.07 11.86
CA ASP A 126 -26.22 -10.39 12.45
C ASP A 126 -26.84 -11.17 13.61
N VAL A 127 -26.20 -11.14 14.78
CA VAL A 127 -26.69 -11.86 15.95
C VAL A 127 -26.39 -11.12 17.26
N ARG A 128 -27.20 -11.39 18.29
CA ARG A 128 -26.88 -10.97 19.66
C ARG A 128 -26.32 -12.15 20.43
N LYS A 129 -25.03 -12.09 20.79
CA LYS A 129 -24.33 -13.12 21.57
C LYS A 129 -23.45 -12.47 22.64
N GLU A 130 -22.15 -12.77 22.66
CA GLU A 130 -21.12 -12.22 23.57
C GLU A 130 -21.11 -10.69 23.50
N ALA A 131 -21.34 -10.15 22.31
CA ALA A 131 -21.66 -8.75 22.06
C ALA A 131 -22.97 -8.61 21.27
N ASN A 132 -23.50 -7.39 21.19
CA ASN A 132 -24.63 -7.10 20.31
C ASN A 132 -24.12 -6.79 18.89
N TRP A 133 -23.94 -7.82 18.07
CA TRP A 133 -23.45 -7.71 16.69
C TRP A 133 -24.51 -7.29 15.68
N GLN A 134 -25.77 -7.22 16.11
CA GLN A 134 -26.88 -6.99 15.20
C GLN A 134 -26.74 -5.68 14.43
N ILE A 135 -27.13 -5.66 13.16
CA ILE A 135 -27.24 -4.45 12.34
C ILE A 135 -28.18 -3.46 13.04
N LYS A 136 -29.26 -3.98 13.63
CA LYS A 136 -30.28 -3.20 14.33
C LYS A 136 -29.99 -3.03 15.83
N SER A 137 -28.72 -3.01 16.23
CA SER A 137 -28.32 -2.73 17.63
C SER A 137 -28.74 -1.32 18.08
N SER A 138 -28.87 -0.38 17.15
CA SER A 138 -29.42 0.96 17.31
C SER A 138 -30.05 1.46 16.01
N LYS A 139 -30.86 2.53 16.07
CA LYS A 139 -31.44 3.16 14.86
C LYS A 139 -30.36 3.75 13.95
N GLN A 140 -29.28 4.26 14.55
CA GLN A 140 -28.14 4.84 13.85
C GLN A 140 -27.37 3.74 13.10
N SER A 141 -27.11 2.61 13.74
CA SER A 141 -26.47 1.45 13.10
C SER A 141 -27.30 0.91 11.92
N GLU A 142 -28.62 0.80 12.08
CA GLU A 142 -29.51 0.39 10.98
C GLU A 142 -29.45 1.38 9.79
N ALA A 143 -29.55 2.69 10.06
CA ALA A 143 -29.47 3.71 9.03
C ALA A 143 -28.11 3.75 8.31
N ALA A 144 -27.01 3.58 9.05
CA ALA A 144 -25.66 3.50 8.51
C ALA A 144 -25.50 2.27 7.59
N PHE A 145 -26.03 1.11 8.01
CA PHE A 145 -25.99 -0.10 7.19
C PHE A 145 -26.83 0.05 5.92
N GLU A 146 -28.05 0.61 6.02
CA GLU A 146 -28.88 0.91 4.85
C GLU A 146 -28.18 1.84 3.85
N LYS A 147 -27.46 2.84 4.34
CA LYS A 147 -26.65 3.74 3.51
C LYS A 147 -25.49 3.00 2.86
N MET A 148 -24.78 2.17 3.63
CA MET A 148 -23.65 1.37 3.14
C MET A 148 -24.07 0.45 1.99
N ILE A 149 -25.12 -0.37 2.16
CA ILE A 149 -25.53 -1.34 1.13
C ILE A 149 -26.09 -0.69 -0.16
N LYS A 150 -26.46 0.59 -0.11
CA LYS A 150 -26.89 1.37 -1.29
C LYS A 150 -25.70 1.88 -2.11
N ASP A 151 -24.48 1.79 -1.58
CA ASP A 151 -23.29 2.14 -2.34
C ASP A 151 -23.14 1.20 -3.56
N PRO A 152 -22.88 1.73 -4.78
CA PRO A 152 -22.75 0.92 -5.99
C PRO A 152 -21.68 -0.18 -5.94
N ILE A 153 -20.74 -0.13 -4.98
CA ILE A 153 -19.77 -1.22 -4.79
C ILE A 153 -20.46 -2.55 -4.41
N PHE A 154 -21.68 -2.50 -3.85
CA PHE A 154 -22.49 -3.68 -3.49
C PHE A 154 -23.56 -4.01 -4.56
N SER A 155 -23.16 -4.08 -5.83
CA SER A 155 -24.08 -4.28 -6.96
C SER A 155 -24.14 -5.71 -7.53
N SER A 156 -23.42 -6.67 -6.93
CA SER A 156 -23.32 -8.06 -7.42
C SER A 156 -24.50 -8.95 -6.98
N SER A 157 -24.54 -10.19 -7.45
CA SER A 157 -25.52 -11.22 -7.08
C SER A 157 -24.85 -12.50 -6.57
N GLY A 158 -25.58 -13.32 -5.82
CA GLY A 158 -25.07 -14.63 -5.37
C GLY A 158 -24.64 -15.54 -6.52
N GLU A 159 -25.33 -15.50 -7.66
CA GLU A 159 -24.95 -16.25 -8.86
C GLU A 159 -23.65 -15.73 -9.48
N ALA A 160 -23.47 -14.40 -9.55
CA ALA A 160 -22.25 -13.80 -10.05
C ALA A 160 -21.05 -14.14 -9.16
N LEU A 161 -21.24 -14.08 -7.84
CA LEU A 161 -20.23 -14.47 -6.85
C LEU A 161 -19.89 -15.97 -6.93
N ALA A 162 -20.88 -16.86 -7.08
CA ALA A 162 -20.64 -18.29 -7.23
C ALA A 162 -19.83 -18.65 -8.49
N LYS A 163 -19.87 -17.80 -9.52
CA LYS A 163 -19.15 -17.95 -10.79
C LYS A 163 -17.91 -17.06 -10.89
N LEU A 164 -17.55 -16.33 -9.82
CA LEU A 164 -16.42 -15.41 -9.84
C LEU A 164 -15.12 -16.19 -10.03
N GLU A 165 -14.37 -15.84 -11.06
CA GLU A 165 -13.01 -16.31 -11.31
C GLU A 165 -12.06 -15.12 -11.25
N VAL A 166 -11.15 -15.14 -10.28
CA VAL A 166 -10.10 -14.12 -10.16
C VAL A 166 -8.86 -14.60 -10.88
N LYS A 167 -8.41 -13.81 -11.85
CA LYS A 167 -7.13 -14.05 -12.51
C LYS A 167 -6.03 -13.35 -11.74
N PRO A 168 -4.82 -13.93 -11.68
CA PRO A 168 -3.69 -13.21 -11.12
C PRO A 168 -3.48 -11.94 -11.94
N GLU A 169 -3.33 -10.81 -11.26
CA GLU A 169 -2.83 -9.62 -11.93
C GLU A 169 -1.43 -9.94 -12.46
N LYS A 170 -1.23 -9.74 -13.77
CA LYS A 170 0.10 -9.85 -14.35
C LYS A 170 0.92 -8.69 -13.78
N VAL A 171 1.96 -9.01 -13.01
CA VAL A 171 2.92 -7.99 -12.58
C VAL A 171 3.56 -7.39 -13.82
N ILE A 172 3.27 -6.12 -14.05
CA ILE A 172 3.92 -5.32 -15.10
C ILE A 172 5.12 -4.67 -14.43
N HIS A 173 6.30 -4.85 -15.03
CA HIS A 173 7.49 -4.12 -14.63
C HIS A 173 7.66 -2.91 -15.56
N ASN A 174 7.05 -1.80 -15.16
CA ASN A 174 7.20 -0.52 -15.85
C ASN A 174 8.68 -0.13 -15.92
N LYS A 175 9.03 0.63 -16.95
CA LYS A 175 10.41 1.08 -17.18
C LYS A 175 10.48 2.59 -17.01
N ALA A 176 11.37 3.02 -16.12
CA ALA A 176 11.78 4.40 -15.95
C ALA A 176 13.19 4.60 -16.51
N VAL A 177 13.55 5.85 -16.75
CA VAL A 177 14.87 6.23 -17.26
C VAL A 177 15.44 7.33 -16.38
N ALA A 178 16.69 7.16 -15.94
CA ALA A 178 17.49 8.25 -15.39
C ALA A 178 18.48 8.72 -16.46
N GLN A 179 18.39 9.98 -16.87
CA GLN A 179 19.31 10.54 -17.86
C GLN A 179 20.62 10.97 -17.19
N LYS A 180 21.76 10.77 -17.84
CA LYS A 180 23.02 11.35 -17.38
C LYS A 180 22.93 12.88 -17.42
N ALA A 181 23.23 13.54 -16.30
CA ALA A 181 23.20 14.99 -16.18
C ALA A 181 24.20 15.61 -17.16
N SER A 182 23.76 16.60 -17.94
CA SER A 182 24.62 17.31 -18.90
C SER A 182 25.44 18.45 -18.29
N GLY A 183 25.24 18.72 -16.99
CA GLY A 183 25.90 19.76 -16.22
C GLY A 183 25.63 19.56 -14.73
N ALA A 184 26.12 20.48 -13.90
CA ALA A 184 25.90 20.41 -12.45
C ALA A 184 24.41 20.53 -12.13
N ILE A 185 23.92 19.65 -11.25
CA ILE A 185 22.57 19.73 -10.68
C ILE A 185 22.67 20.47 -9.34
N VAL A 186 21.96 21.59 -9.23
CA VAL A 186 21.92 22.40 -8.00
C VAL A 186 20.67 22.01 -7.21
N ILE A 187 20.85 21.54 -5.97
CA ILE A 187 19.73 21.13 -5.12
C ILE A 187 19.13 22.37 -4.45
N ASP A 188 18.20 23.03 -5.13
CA ASP A 188 17.60 24.29 -4.66
C ASP A 188 16.06 24.31 -4.64
N GLY A 189 15.41 23.20 -4.99
CA GLY A 189 13.96 23.06 -5.09
C GLY A 189 13.38 23.70 -6.36
N LYS A 190 14.12 23.70 -7.47
CA LYS A 190 13.66 24.19 -8.78
C LYS A 190 14.00 23.19 -9.89
N LEU A 191 13.10 23.05 -10.85
CA LEU A 191 13.26 22.05 -11.92
C LEU A 191 14.01 22.56 -13.17
N THR A 192 14.84 23.60 -13.06
CA THR A 192 15.42 24.27 -14.24
C THR A 192 16.36 23.35 -15.03
N GLU A 193 17.11 22.51 -14.33
CA GLU A 193 18.09 21.56 -14.85
C GLU A 193 17.42 20.29 -15.42
N TRP A 194 16.14 20.06 -15.10
CA TRP A 194 15.44 18.81 -15.32
C TRP A 194 14.73 18.70 -16.67
N SER A 195 14.85 19.73 -17.53
CA SER A 195 14.17 19.83 -18.83
C SER A 195 14.39 18.65 -19.80
N LYS A 196 15.46 17.86 -19.61
CA LYS A 196 15.77 16.67 -20.43
C LYS A 196 15.38 15.34 -19.77
N ALA A 197 14.94 15.35 -18.51
CA ALA A 197 14.50 14.14 -17.84
C ALA A 197 13.16 13.67 -18.42
N ALA A 198 12.95 12.36 -18.41
CA ALA A 198 11.65 11.75 -18.72
C ALA A 198 10.96 11.44 -17.39
N PRO A 199 10.00 12.26 -16.93
CA PRO A 199 9.37 12.03 -15.65
C PRO A 199 8.52 10.76 -15.64
N ILE A 200 8.46 10.15 -14.45
CA ILE A 200 7.43 9.19 -14.08
C ILE A 200 6.22 9.99 -13.62
N SER A 201 5.14 9.98 -14.40
CA SER A 201 3.88 10.67 -14.05
C SER A 201 2.94 9.75 -13.26
N LEU A 202 2.67 10.09 -12.00
CA LEU A 202 1.69 9.44 -11.15
C LEU A 202 0.42 10.31 -11.08
N LYS A 203 -0.50 10.10 -12.02
CA LYS A 203 -1.76 10.85 -12.16
C LYS A 203 -2.94 9.89 -12.32
N GLY A 204 -4.02 10.15 -11.61
CA GLY A 204 -5.23 9.34 -11.63
C GLY A 204 -5.28 8.18 -10.62
N ALA A 205 -6.48 7.66 -10.44
CA ALA A 205 -6.81 6.65 -9.42
C ALA A 205 -6.02 5.33 -9.52
N SER A 206 -5.42 5.02 -10.68
CA SER A 206 -4.64 3.78 -10.85
C SER A 206 -3.41 3.72 -9.95
N PHE A 207 -2.88 4.87 -9.53
CA PHE A 207 -1.71 4.97 -8.66
C PHE A 207 -2.08 5.03 -7.18
N PHE A 208 -3.34 5.31 -6.84
CA PHE A 208 -3.82 5.36 -5.45
C PHE A 208 -3.88 3.95 -4.83
N LYS A 209 -2.91 3.61 -3.96
CA LYS A 209 -2.79 2.25 -3.39
C LYS A 209 -3.11 2.17 -1.90
N GLU A 210 -2.99 3.27 -1.17
CA GLU A 210 -3.26 3.33 0.27
C GLU A 210 -4.04 4.60 0.59
N GLY A 211 -4.99 4.51 1.53
CA GLY A 211 -5.77 5.65 2.00
C GLY A 211 -7.24 5.58 1.62
N ILE A 212 -7.97 6.65 1.93
CA ILE A 212 -9.34 6.91 1.48
C ILE A 212 -9.47 8.39 1.09
N GLY A 213 -10.56 8.76 0.43
CA GLY A 213 -10.89 10.17 0.21
C GLY A 213 -10.09 10.89 -0.88
N TRP A 214 -9.25 10.18 -1.65
CA TRP A 214 -8.59 10.77 -2.81
C TRP A 214 -9.61 11.33 -3.79
N SER A 215 -9.51 12.63 -4.06
CA SER A 215 -10.56 13.42 -4.73
C SER A 215 -10.13 13.97 -6.10
N GLY A 216 -8.94 13.62 -6.58
CA GLY A 216 -8.44 13.98 -7.91
C GLY A 216 -6.97 14.38 -7.90
N ASP A 217 -6.44 14.73 -9.07
CA ASP A 217 -5.00 15.04 -9.23
C ASP A 217 -4.55 16.32 -8.51
N ASP A 218 -5.47 17.19 -8.09
CA ASP A 218 -5.18 18.36 -7.26
C ASP A 218 -5.03 18.02 -5.76
N ASP A 219 -5.55 16.86 -5.34
CA ASP A 219 -5.45 16.34 -3.97
C ASP A 219 -4.13 15.58 -3.79
N LEU A 220 -3.82 14.67 -4.71
CA LEU A 220 -2.52 14.02 -4.78
C LEU A 220 -2.22 13.59 -6.22
N SER A 221 -1.13 14.10 -6.77
CA SER A 221 -0.48 13.57 -7.97
C SER A 221 0.95 14.09 -8.06
N GLY A 222 1.77 13.55 -8.97
CA GLY A 222 3.08 14.14 -9.17
C GLY A 222 3.88 13.56 -10.32
N ASP A 223 4.91 14.31 -10.71
CA ASP A 223 5.90 13.90 -11.67
C ASP A 223 7.24 13.69 -10.95
N ILE A 224 7.79 12.47 -11.01
CA ILE A 224 9.10 12.12 -10.43
C ILE A 224 10.16 12.11 -11.52
N TYR A 225 11.24 12.85 -11.32
CA TYR A 225 12.35 12.98 -12.26
C TYR A 225 13.58 12.28 -11.69
N LEU A 226 14.34 11.61 -12.57
CA LEU A 226 15.56 10.90 -12.20
C LEU A 226 16.69 11.32 -13.14
N MET A 227 17.85 11.61 -12.55
CA MET A 227 19.09 11.86 -13.27
C MET A 227 20.25 11.20 -12.53
N TRP A 228 21.39 11.05 -13.19
CA TRP A 228 22.61 10.56 -12.57
C TRP A 228 23.84 11.22 -13.16
N ASP A 229 24.95 11.21 -12.43
CA ASP A 229 26.29 11.44 -12.99
C ASP A 229 27.28 10.42 -12.42
N ASP A 230 28.58 10.62 -12.65
CA ASP A 230 29.60 9.66 -12.21
C ASP A 230 29.77 9.61 -10.68
N GLU A 231 29.19 10.58 -9.94
CA GLU A 231 29.31 10.70 -8.49
C GLU A 231 28.00 10.53 -7.73
N ASN A 232 26.85 10.86 -8.35
CA ASN A 232 25.57 10.98 -7.67
C ASN A 232 24.39 10.40 -8.46
N LEU A 233 23.41 9.91 -7.70
CA LEU A 233 22.03 9.76 -8.13
C LEU A 233 21.25 11.02 -7.74
N TYR A 234 20.40 11.50 -8.64
CA TYR A 234 19.53 12.65 -8.42
C TYR A 234 18.07 12.24 -8.54
N ILE A 235 17.25 12.74 -7.64
CA ILE A 235 15.79 12.68 -7.72
C ILE A 235 15.22 14.08 -7.59
N ALA A 236 14.20 14.38 -8.38
CA ALA A 236 13.35 15.51 -8.15
C ALA A 236 11.89 15.13 -8.29
N ALA A 237 11.00 15.96 -7.76
CA ALA A 237 9.58 15.76 -7.84
C ALA A 237 8.84 17.09 -7.97
N ASP A 238 7.80 17.07 -8.79
CA ASP A 238 6.77 18.11 -8.86
C ASP A 238 5.45 17.50 -8.38
N VAL A 239 5.08 17.74 -7.11
CA VAL A 239 3.92 17.09 -6.47
C VAL A 239 2.80 18.09 -6.34
N ASN A 240 1.60 17.72 -6.78
CA ASN A 240 0.35 18.40 -6.49
C ASN A 240 -0.23 17.81 -5.21
N ASP A 241 -0.59 18.69 -4.31
CA ASP A 241 -0.97 18.35 -2.95
C ASP A 241 -1.74 19.56 -2.36
N ASN A 242 -2.92 19.29 -1.83
CA ASN A 242 -3.84 20.29 -1.28
C ASN A 242 -3.44 20.79 0.12
N TYR A 243 -2.59 20.07 0.84
CA TYR A 243 -2.01 20.43 2.12
C TYR A 243 -0.48 20.24 2.14
N PRO A 244 0.29 20.96 1.30
CA PRO A 244 1.65 20.54 1.04
C PRO A 244 2.64 20.98 2.11
N MET A 245 3.65 20.12 2.25
CA MET A 245 4.75 20.20 3.21
C MET A 245 4.28 20.02 4.65
N ILE A 246 3.45 19.01 4.89
CA ILE A 246 3.00 18.55 6.19
C ILE A 246 3.79 17.30 6.58
N ASN A 247 4.98 17.53 7.12
CA ASN A 247 5.76 16.46 7.72
C ASN A 247 6.52 16.95 8.96
N ASN A 248 6.01 16.59 10.14
CA ASN A 248 6.68 16.81 11.43
C ASN A 248 7.44 15.57 11.92
N GLN A 249 7.44 14.50 11.13
CA GLN A 249 8.13 13.26 11.45
C GLN A 249 9.62 13.38 11.12
N LYS A 250 10.42 12.47 11.67
CA LYS A 250 11.88 12.45 11.53
C LYS A 250 12.38 11.03 11.36
N LYS A 251 13.55 10.89 10.72
CA LYS A 251 14.27 9.62 10.60
C LYS A 251 13.37 8.49 10.06
N ARG A 252 13.21 7.40 10.81
CA ARG A 252 12.45 6.21 10.39
C ARG A 252 10.96 6.47 10.15
N ASP A 253 10.43 7.59 10.65
CA ASP A 253 9.01 7.90 10.65
C ASP A 253 8.65 8.93 9.55
N VAL A 254 9.61 9.36 8.71
CA VAL A 254 9.38 10.34 7.63
C VAL A 254 8.25 9.95 6.67
N TRP A 255 7.97 8.66 6.50
CA TRP A 255 6.86 8.15 5.67
C TRP A 255 5.47 8.56 6.19
N ASN A 256 5.36 8.94 7.47
CA ASN A 256 4.07 9.26 8.10
C ASN A 256 3.77 10.77 8.05
N GLY A 257 4.04 11.37 6.90
CA GLY A 257 3.84 12.77 6.53
C GLY A 257 4.01 12.90 5.01
N ASP A 258 4.07 14.12 4.48
CA ASP A 258 4.42 14.30 3.07
C ASP A 258 5.85 13.84 2.81
N ALA A 259 5.99 12.86 1.93
CA ALA A 259 7.28 12.29 1.60
C ALA A 259 7.28 11.63 0.23
N ILE A 260 8.47 11.37 -0.26
CA ILE A 260 8.68 10.45 -1.38
C ILE A 260 9.40 9.23 -0.83
N GLU A 261 8.93 8.03 -1.16
CA GLU A 261 9.63 6.79 -0.89
C GLU A 261 10.20 6.23 -2.18
N VAL A 262 11.49 5.91 -2.21
CA VAL A 262 12.15 5.21 -3.32
C VAL A 262 12.68 3.89 -2.84
N VAL A 263 12.40 2.83 -3.58
CA VAL A 263 13.09 1.56 -3.45
C VAL A 263 13.92 1.29 -4.69
N MET A 264 15.12 0.77 -4.50
CA MET A 264 16.00 0.42 -5.60
C MET A 264 16.95 -0.72 -5.24
N SER A 265 17.33 -1.48 -6.24
CA SER A 265 18.49 -2.38 -6.15
C SER A 265 19.70 -1.70 -6.77
N VAL A 266 20.89 -1.93 -6.23
CA VAL A 266 22.15 -1.54 -6.89
C VAL A 266 22.89 -2.72 -7.50
N ASP A 267 22.28 -3.90 -7.44
CA ASP A 267 22.74 -5.11 -8.11
C ASP A 267 21.96 -5.31 -9.42
N PRO A 268 22.56 -5.05 -10.59
CA PRO A 268 21.89 -5.26 -11.88
C PRO A 268 21.65 -6.74 -12.20
N LYS A 269 22.18 -7.66 -11.38
CA LYS A 269 21.97 -9.11 -11.49
C LYS A 269 21.00 -9.67 -10.45
N ALA A 270 20.40 -8.81 -9.62
CA ALA A 270 19.42 -9.24 -8.64
C ALA A 270 18.27 -9.99 -9.33
N ASP A 271 17.85 -11.11 -8.75
CA ASP A 271 16.69 -11.86 -9.21
C ASP A 271 15.44 -10.98 -9.10
N SER A 272 14.80 -10.71 -10.24
CA SER A 272 13.60 -9.88 -10.31
C SER A 272 12.37 -10.55 -9.71
N SER A 273 12.42 -11.86 -9.42
CA SER A 273 11.34 -12.61 -8.78
C SER A 273 11.45 -12.71 -7.26
N ARG A 274 12.56 -12.22 -6.67
CA ARG A 274 12.78 -12.28 -5.21
C ARG A 274 11.71 -11.48 -4.46
N THR A 275 11.20 -12.07 -3.38
CA THR A 275 10.11 -11.46 -2.59
C THR A 275 10.58 -10.80 -1.29
N SER A 276 11.89 -10.62 -1.13
CA SER A 276 12.52 -10.02 0.03
C SER A 276 13.81 -9.30 -0.35
N PHE A 277 14.20 -8.34 0.49
CA PHE A 277 15.39 -7.53 0.29
C PHE A 277 16.67 -8.35 0.45
N THR A 278 17.65 -8.03 -0.37
CA THR A 278 19.03 -8.53 -0.32
C THR A 278 19.98 -7.41 0.09
N GLY A 279 21.28 -7.73 0.21
CA GLY A 279 22.30 -6.75 0.63
C GLY A 279 22.44 -5.52 -0.28
N GLY A 280 22.05 -5.65 -1.56
CA GLY A 280 22.08 -4.58 -2.56
C GLY A 280 20.78 -3.78 -2.68
N ASP A 281 19.78 -4.04 -1.84
CA ASP A 281 18.48 -3.36 -1.90
C ASP A 281 18.40 -2.22 -0.87
N TYR A 282 17.78 -1.11 -1.27
CA TYR A 282 17.69 0.13 -0.52
C TYR A 282 16.27 0.70 -0.62
N GLN A 283 15.80 1.28 0.47
CA GLN A 283 14.58 2.08 0.63
C GLN A 283 15.02 3.42 1.22
N LEU A 284 14.65 4.49 0.53
CA LEU A 284 15.01 5.87 0.83
C LEU A 284 13.73 6.68 0.97
N GLY A 285 13.65 7.49 2.02
CA GLY A 285 12.55 8.39 2.28
C GLY A 285 13.04 9.82 2.18
N PHE A 286 12.29 10.66 1.49
CA PHE A 286 12.58 12.08 1.31
C PHE A 286 11.42 12.85 1.94
N GLY A 287 11.49 13.10 3.24
CA GLY A 287 10.45 13.84 3.97
C GLY A 287 10.54 15.32 3.66
N THR A 288 9.41 15.97 3.39
CA THR A 288 9.37 17.39 2.98
C THR A 288 9.78 18.36 4.09
N GLY A 289 9.75 17.90 5.35
CA GLY A 289 9.71 18.77 6.52
C GLY A 289 8.40 19.57 6.57
N ASN A 290 8.38 20.63 7.38
CA ASN A 290 7.20 21.47 7.59
C ASN A 290 7.37 22.92 7.08
N GLY A 291 8.49 23.21 6.40
CA GLY A 291 8.85 24.54 5.92
C GLY A 291 9.14 25.57 7.03
N LYS A 292 9.30 25.12 8.28
CA LYS A 292 9.53 25.96 9.46
C LYS A 292 10.69 25.41 10.30
N ASP A 293 10.38 24.70 11.38
CA ASP A 293 11.30 24.19 12.40
C ASP A 293 11.64 22.71 12.23
N ASN A 294 10.91 21.98 11.38
CA ASN A 294 11.28 20.65 10.91
C ASN A 294 11.80 20.75 9.46
N PRO A 295 13.12 20.67 9.22
CA PRO A 295 13.67 20.72 7.87
C PRO A 295 13.37 19.42 7.11
N ALA A 296 13.50 19.48 5.79
CA ALA A 296 13.46 18.28 4.95
C ALA A 296 14.61 17.32 5.32
N GLU A 297 14.35 16.01 5.25
CA GLU A 297 15.29 14.97 5.68
C GLU A 297 15.28 13.79 4.69
N ILE A 298 16.47 13.24 4.42
CA ILE A 298 16.62 11.95 3.72
C ILE A 298 16.90 10.87 4.75
N TRP A 299 16.13 9.80 4.73
CA TRP A 299 16.33 8.63 5.58
C TRP A 299 16.50 7.36 4.76
N ASN A 300 17.42 6.48 5.14
CA ASN A 300 17.52 5.14 4.58
C ASN A 300 17.16 4.08 5.63
N TRP A 301 16.17 3.24 5.33
CA TRP A 301 15.69 2.24 6.30
C TRP A 301 16.62 1.03 6.45
N GLN A 302 17.32 0.62 5.40
CA GLN A 302 18.18 -0.58 5.39
C GLN A 302 19.50 -0.35 6.13
N ARG A 303 20.04 0.87 6.07
CA ARG A 303 21.24 1.30 6.78
C ARG A 303 20.92 2.08 8.06
N ARG A 304 19.64 2.39 8.29
CA ARG A 304 19.11 3.09 9.48
C ARG A 304 19.82 4.43 9.74
N ARG A 305 20.10 5.18 8.67
CA ARG A 305 20.80 6.47 8.70
C ARG A 305 20.53 7.27 7.43
N ALA A 306 20.75 8.58 7.47
CA ALA A 306 20.81 9.40 6.25
C ALA A 306 22.04 9.02 5.40
N PRO A 307 21.96 9.06 4.07
CA PRO A 307 23.12 8.92 3.20
C PRO A 307 24.17 10.01 3.46
N THR A 308 25.44 9.64 3.59
CA THR A 308 26.51 10.62 3.79
C THR A 308 26.74 11.44 2.52
N GLY A 309 26.79 12.77 2.65
CA GLY A 309 27.00 13.69 1.53
C GLY A 309 25.75 13.96 0.67
N SER A 310 24.58 13.47 1.09
CA SER A 310 23.32 13.80 0.42
C SER A 310 22.85 15.22 0.75
N GLU A 311 22.12 15.81 -0.19
CA GLU A 311 21.43 17.09 -0.03
C GLU A 311 19.97 16.94 -0.40
N ILE A 312 19.11 17.74 0.22
CA ILE A 312 17.68 17.83 -0.08
C ILE A 312 17.23 19.29 0.01
N ALA A 313 16.41 19.72 -0.93
CA ALA A 313 15.74 21.00 -0.93
C ALA A 313 14.27 20.82 -1.30
N VAL A 314 13.39 21.53 -0.60
CA VAL A 314 11.94 21.46 -0.82
C VAL A 314 11.37 22.86 -0.84
N LYS A 315 10.56 23.16 -1.84
CA LYS A 315 9.88 24.46 -2.00
C LYS A 315 8.40 24.26 -2.25
N LYS A 316 7.58 24.94 -1.48
CA LYS A 316 6.14 25.03 -1.73
C LYS A 316 5.88 25.72 -3.08
N LYS A 317 4.99 25.16 -3.88
CA LYS A 317 4.48 25.79 -5.11
C LYS A 317 3.01 26.20 -4.91
N ALA A 318 2.60 27.28 -5.56
CA ALA A 318 1.27 27.87 -5.37
C ALA A 318 0.22 27.40 -6.38
N LYS A 319 0.62 26.99 -7.59
CA LYS A 319 -0.31 26.60 -8.67
C LYS A 319 0.29 25.53 -9.59
N PRO A 320 -0.36 24.36 -9.73
CA PRO A 320 -1.26 23.79 -8.72
C PRO A 320 -0.61 23.82 -7.33
N LEU A 321 -1.41 23.83 -6.25
CA LEU A 321 -0.86 23.82 -4.90
C LEU A 321 -0.05 22.52 -4.70
N GLY A 322 1.09 22.62 -4.03
CA GLY A 322 1.93 21.44 -3.81
C GLY A 322 3.35 21.79 -3.39
N TYR A 323 4.32 20.96 -3.78
CA TYR A 323 5.74 21.23 -3.58
C TYR A 323 6.63 20.71 -4.71
N VAL A 324 7.81 21.32 -4.83
CA VAL A 324 8.94 20.82 -5.61
C VAL A 324 10.00 20.33 -4.64
N LEU A 325 10.47 19.09 -4.83
CA LEU A 325 11.56 18.49 -4.07
C LEU A 325 12.71 18.18 -5.01
N GLU A 326 13.94 18.43 -4.56
CA GLU A 326 15.16 17.95 -5.20
C GLU A 326 16.05 17.29 -4.15
N ALA A 327 16.72 16.21 -4.52
CA ALA A 327 17.72 15.57 -3.68
C ALA A 327 18.85 14.94 -4.52
N LYS A 328 20.04 14.90 -3.92
CA LYS A 328 21.18 14.15 -4.44
C LYS A 328 21.66 13.13 -3.43
N ILE A 329 22.09 11.97 -3.92
CA ILE A 329 22.66 10.89 -3.11
C ILE A 329 23.96 10.43 -3.77
N PRO A 330 25.12 10.57 -3.09
CA PRO A 330 26.38 10.08 -3.63
C PRO A 330 26.38 8.55 -3.82
N TRP A 331 26.91 8.08 -4.95
CA TRP A 331 27.07 6.65 -5.24
C TRP A 331 27.92 5.91 -4.20
N GLU A 332 28.82 6.63 -3.53
CA GLU A 332 29.65 6.13 -2.42
C GLU A 332 28.81 5.55 -1.29
N PHE A 333 27.63 6.12 -1.00
CA PHE A 333 26.74 5.59 0.04
C PHE A 333 26.30 4.15 -0.23
N PHE A 334 26.08 3.82 -1.51
CA PHE A 334 25.67 2.50 -1.93
C PHE A 334 26.84 1.51 -2.04
N ARG A 335 28.08 1.97 -1.83
CA ARG A 335 29.31 1.16 -1.98
C ARG A 335 29.49 0.60 -3.39
N ILE A 336 29.03 1.35 -4.39
CA ILE A 336 29.08 0.97 -5.81
C ILE A 336 29.86 1.96 -6.67
N LYS A 337 30.67 2.85 -6.08
CA LYS A 337 31.37 3.90 -6.84
C LYS A 337 32.09 3.29 -8.06
N GLY A 338 31.63 3.66 -9.26
CA GLY A 338 32.15 3.17 -10.54
C GLY A 338 31.53 1.88 -11.12
N ASN A 339 30.52 1.25 -10.48
CA ASN A 339 29.95 -0.02 -10.93
C ASN A 339 28.67 0.09 -11.78
N LEU A 340 27.96 1.21 -11.74
CA LEU A 340 26.80 1.42 -12.61
C LEU A 340 27.21 2.29 -13.79
N SER A 341 27.15 1.71 -14.98
CA SER A 341 27.43 2.40 -16.24
C SER A 341 26.13 2.78 -16.95
N ARG A 342 26.26 3.65 -17.95
CA ARG A 342 25.23 3.83 -18.97
C ARG A 342 24.75 2.46 -19.49
N GLY A 343 23.43 2.29 -19.60
CA GLY A 343 22.75 1.06 -19.99
C GLY A 343 22.45 0.09 -18.83
N ALA A 344 22.94 0.36 -17.61
CA ALA A 344 22.60 -0.45 -16.45
C ALA A 344 21.09 -0.42 -16.18
N LYS A 345 20.54 -1.58 -15.84
CA LYS A 345 19.14 -1.77 -15.45
C LYS A 345 19.09 -2.30 -14.05
N ILE A 346 18.32 -1.62 -13.21
CA ILE A 346 18.19 -1.96 -11.80
C ILE A 346 16.71 -1.99 -11.41
N GLY A 347 16.37 -2.82 -10.41
CA GLY A 347 15.03 -2.78 -9.83
C GLY A 347 14.79 -1.41 -9.18
N PHE A 348 13.62 -0.83 -9.41
CA PHE A 348 13.26 0.50 -8.93
C PHE A 348 11.76 0.64 -8.75
N ASP A 349 11.35 1.34 -7.71
CA ASP A 349 9.98 1.84 -7.57
C ASP A 349 9.96 3.15 -6.77
N VAL A 350 8.87 3.89 -6.90
CA VAL A 350 8.68 5.16 -6.19
C VAL A 350 7.23 5.32 -5.74
N ALA A 351 7.06 5.92 -4.56
CA ALA A 351 5.78 6.29 -4.00
C ALA A 351 5.77 7.76 -3.54
N ILE A 352 4.60 8.37 -3.54
CA ILE A 352 4.34 9.70 -2.97
C ILE A 352 3.39 9.49 -1.79
N ASP A 353 3.87 9.82 -0.59
CA ASP A 353 3.09 9.87 0.64
C ASP A 353 2.48 11.26 0.80
N ASP A 354 1.23 11.28 1.24
CA ASP A 354 0.42 12.48 1.39
C ASP A 354 -0.22 12.52 2.78
N ALA A 355 -0.03 13.65 3.46
CA ALA A 355 -0.56 13.93 4.78
C ALA A 355 -1.26 15.29 4.80
N ASP A 356 -2.53 15.27 5.16
CA ASP A 356 -3.32 16.49 5.31
C ASP A 356 -3.19 17.08 6.73
N ALA A 357 -4.18 17.85 7.14
CA ALA A 357 -4.23 18.57 8.41
C ALA A 357 -3.99 17.71 9.67
N THR A 358 -4.14 16.37 9.61
CA THR A 358 -3.87 15.49 10.75
C THR A 358 -2.37 15.31 11.05
N GLY A 359 -1.49 15.61 10.08
CA GLY A 359 -0.04 15.46 10.21
C GLY A 359 0.44 14.01 10.19
N LYS A 360 -0.41 13.08 9.75
CA LYS A 360 -0.10 11.66 9.52
C LYS A 360 -0.40 11.31 8.07
N ARG A 361 0.30 10.33 7.51
CA ARG A 361 0.03 9.89 6.13
C ARG A 361 -1.39 9.35 6.03
N GLU A 362 -2.14 9.92 5.10
CA GLU A 362 -3.52 9.54 4.81
C GLU A 362 -3.63 8.79 3.48
N LYS A 363 -2.80 9.15 2.49
CA LYS A 363 -2.85 8.61 1.13
C LYS A 363 -1.44 8.21 0.66
N GLN A 364 -1.37 7.26 -0.27
CA GLN A 364 -0.12 6.93 -0.97
C GLN A 364 -0.38 6.59 -2.43
N PHE A 365 0.40 7.23 -3.30
CA PHE A 365 0.54 6.84 -4.70
C PHE A 365 1.77 5.94 -4.87
N ILE A 366 1.66 4.88 -5.66
CA ILE A 366 2.80 3.98 -5.96
C ILE A 366 2.88 3.79 -7.47
N TRP A 367 4.08 3.94 -8.05
CA TRP A 367 4.29 3.92 -9.50
C TRP A 367 4.06 2.54 -10.12
N ASN A 368 4.77 1.52 -9.65
CA ASN A 368 4.71 0.18 -10.25
C ASN A 368 4.03 -0.84 -9.34
N GLY A 369 4.58 -0.99 -8.13
CA GLY A 369 4.27 -2.06 -7.23
C GLY A 369 2.93 -1.91 -6.53
N ASP A 370 2.66 -2.89 -5.69
CA ASP A 370 1.56 -2.86 -4.75
C ASP A 370 2.02 -2.26 -3.41
N PHE A 371 1.17 -2.33 -2.40
CA PHE A 371 1.46 -1.85 -1.05
C PHE A 371 2.64 -2.58 -0.37
N PHE A 372 3.17 -3.68 -0.93
CA PHE A 372 4.36 -4.37 -0.43
C PHE A 372 5.66 -3.89 -1.09
N PHE A 373 5.63 -2.90 -2.00
CA PHE A 373 6.83 -2.41 -2.69
C PHE A 373 8.00 -2.10 -1.74
N TYR A 374 7.75 -1.61 -0.52
CA TYR A 374 8.80 -1.29 0.46
C TYR A 374 9.55 -2.51 1.03
N LYS A 375 9.11 -3.75 0.76
CA LYS A 375 9.73 -4.99 1.26
C LYS A 375 9.76 -6.15 0.28
N ASP A 376 8.99 -6.08 -0.80
CA ASP A 376 8.88 -7.11 -1.83
C ASP A 376 9.41 -6.56 -3.17
N PRO A 377 10.63 -6.94 -3.57
CA PRO A 377 11.17 -6.49 -4.83
C PRO A 377 10.56 -7.10 -6.09
N SER A 378 9.75 -8.16 -5.96
CA SER A 378 9.13 -8.82 -7.12
C SER A 378 8.06 -7.96 -7.79
N VAL A 379 7.59 -6.90 -7.10
CA VAL A 379 6.61 -5.95 -7.63
C VAL A 379 7.25 -4.67 -8.17
N TRP A 380 8.58 -4.54 -8.14
CA TRP A 380 9.25 -3.31 -8.58
C TRP A 380 9.27 -3.16 -10.09
N GLY A 381 9.28 -1.92 -10.56
CA GLY A 381 9.65 -1.61 -11.93
C GLY A 381 11.15 -1.73 -12.17
N VAL A 382 11.59 -1.19 -13.30
CA VAL A 382 13.00 -1.15 -13.70
C VAL A 382 13.41 0.28 -14.00
N LEU A 383 14.54 0.72 -13.47
CA LEU A 383 15.20 1.95 -13.86
C LEU A 383 16.38 1.64 -14.78
N GLU A 384 16.42 2.30 -15.94
CA GLU A 384 17.55 2.27 -16.87
C GLU A 384 18.36 3.56 -16.79
N LEU A 385 19.67 3.46 -16.59
CA LEU A 385 20.58 4.61 -16.63
C LEU A 385 20.96 4.92 -18.09
N LYS A 386 20.59 6.09 -18.60
CA LYS A 386 20.86 6.50 -19.99
C LYS A 386 21.84 7.64 -20.14
#